data_AF-A0A080M393-F1
#
_entry.id   AF-A0A080M393-F1
#
_cell.length_a   1.000
_cell.length_b   1.000
_cell.length_c   1.000
_cell.angle_alpha   90.00
_cell.angle_beta   90.00
_cell.angle_gamma   90.00
#
_symmetry.space_group_name_H-M   'P 1'
#
loop_
_entity.id
_entity.type
_entity.pdbx_description
1 polymer ?
#
loop_
_entity_poly.entity_id
_entity_poly.type
_entity_poly.pdbx_seq_one_letter_code
_entity_poly.pdbx_strand_id
1 'polypeptide(L)' 'MGRLTLNILLSLAQFERELGGERVRDKIAASRAKGIWMGGMPPLGYDVVDRKLVPNPNEAALVRRLLGTTSRSAR' A
#
# COMPACT_ATOMS: atom_id res chain seq x y z
N MET A 1 -34.77 27.77 11.09
CA MET A 1 -34.94 26.37 10.62
C MET A 1 -33.85 25.88 9.66
N GLY A 2 -33.22 26.71 8.82
CA GLY A 2 -32.18 26.24 7.87
C GLY A 2 -30.82 25.81 8.46
N ARG A 3 -30.50 26.19 9.70
CA ARG A 3 -29.23 25.81 10.37
C ARG A 3 -29.22 24.35 10.82
N LEU A 4 -30.39 23.80 11.17
CA LEU A 4 -30.53 22.41 11.62
C LEU A 4 -30.30 21.45 10.44
N THR A 5 -30.92 21.74 9.29
CA THR A 5 -30.76 20.95 8.06
C THR A 5 -29.32 20.98 7.55
N LEU A 6 -28.62 22.11 7.63
CA LEU A 6 -27.21 22.19 7.25
C LEU A 6 -26.31 21.28 8.11
N ASN A 7 -26.53 21.27 9.43
CA ASN A 7 -25.76 20.41 10.33
C ASN A 7 -26.01 18.93 10.06
N ILE A 8 -27.26 18.55 9.77
CA ILE A 8 -27.60 17.15 9.43
C ILE A 8 -26.88 16.73 8.14
N LEU A 9 -26.91 17.56 7.08
CA LEU A 9 -26.22 17.24 5.82
C LEU A 9 -24.70 17.14 5.98
N LEU A 10 -24.10 18.03 6.78
CA LEU A 10 -22.68 17.98 7.07
C LEU A 10 -22.29 16.70 7.81
N SER A 11 -23.07 16.30 8.82
CA SER A 11 -22.86 15.05 9.55
C SER A 11 -23.00 13.82 8.66
N LEU A 12 -23.95 13.82 7.71
CA LEU A 12 -24.07 12.74 6.73
C LEU A 12 -22.85 12.65 5.80
N ALA A 13 -22.35 13.79 5.31
CA ALA A 13 -21.15 13.83 4.47
C ALA A 13 -19.86 13.42 5.23
N GLN A 14 -19.86 13.54 6.55
CA GLN A 14 -18.78 13.02 7.42
C GLN A 14 -18.95 11.52 7.65
N PHE A 15 -20.16 11.08 7.97
CA PHE A 15 -20.50 9.67 8.17
C PHE A 15 -20.16 8.81 6.95
N GLU A 16 -20.46 9.27 5.73
CA GLU A 16 -20.10 8.55 4.51
C GLU A 16 -18.57 8.42 4.32
N ARG A 17 -17.78 9.42 4.75
CA ARG A 17 -16.31 9.34 4.71
C ARG A 17 -15.77 8.34 5.72
N GLU A 18 -16.33 8.30 6.92
CA GLU A 18 -15.93 7.35 7.96
C GLU A 18 -16.25 5.91 7.55
N LEU A 19 -17.45 5.68 7.02
CA LEU A 19 -17.86 4.38 6.45
C LEU A 19 -17.03 3.94 5.24
N GLY A 20 -16.56 4.89 4.43
CA GLY A 20 -15.69 4.61 3.29
C GLY A 20 -14.29 4.21 3.74
N GLY A 21 -13.74 4.92 4.73
CA GLY A 21 -12.38 4.72 5.22
C GLY A 21 -12.13 3.33 5.80
N GLU A 22 -13.08 2.80 6.57
CA GLU A 22 -12.99 1.45 7.15
C GLU A 22 -12.95 0.38 6.04
N ARG A 23 -13.87 0.44 5.08
CA ARG A 23 -13.92 -0.52 3.97
C ARG A 23 -12.70 -0.45 3.06
N VAL A 24 -12.11 0.74 2.89
CA VAL A 24 -10.87 0.90 2.13
C VAL A 24 -9.72 0.19 2.86
N ARG A 25 -9.60 0.34 4.19
CA ARG A 25 -8.59 -0.36 4.98
C ARG A 25 -8.75 -1.88 4.89
N ASP A 26 -9.99 -2.38 4.98
CA ASP A 26 -10.26 -3.81 4.87
C ASP A 26 -9.90 -4.38 3.49
N LYS A 27 -10.23 -3.65 2.41
CA LYS A 27 -9.84 -4.06 1.05
C LYS A 27 -8.32 -4.07 0.86
N ILE A 28 -7.61 -3.12 1.47
CA ILE A 28 -6.14 -3.09 1.43
C ILE A 28 -5.56 -4.28 2.19
N ALA A 29 -6.05 -4.56 3.39
CA ALA A 29 -5.60 -5.70 4.20
C ALA A 29 -5.86 -7.03 3.47
N ALA A 30 -7.06 -7.22 2.91
CA ALA A 30 -7.42 -8.41 2.14
C ALA A 30 -6.56 -8.57 0.88
N SER A 31 -6.20 -7.47 0.21
CA SER A 31 -5.35 -7.52 -0.99
C SER A 31 -3.89 -7.84 -0.62
N ARG A 32 -3.37 -7.28 0.47
CA ARG A 32 -2.04 -7.62 1.01
C ARG A 32 -1.97 -9.09 1.44
N ALA A 33 -3.01 -9.61 2.09
CA ALA A 33 -3.08 -11.01 2.49
C ALA A 33 -3.05 -11.98 1.29
N LYS A 34 -3.53 -11.54 0.13
CA LYS A 34 -3.46 -12.28 -1.14
C LYS A 34 -2.12 -12.14 -1.88
N GLY A 35 -1.15 -11.42 -1.29
CA GLY A 35 0.15 -11.14 -1.92
C GLY A 35 0.06 -10.18 -3.11
N ILE A 36 -1.02 -9.39 -3.20
CA ILE A 36 -1.23 -8.44 -4.29
C ILE A 36 -0.44 -7.17 -4.00
N TRP A 37 0.40 -6.77 -4.93
CA TRP A 37 1.06 -5.47 -4.97
C TRP A 37 0.03 -4.36 -5.13
N MET A 38 0.01 -3.45 -4.16
CA MET A 38 -1.00 -2.41 -4.02
C MET A 38 -0.64 -1.09 -4.73
N GLY A 39 0.35 -1.11 -5.63
CA GLY A 39 0.78 0.03 -6.42
C GLY A 39 1.98 0.79 -5.85
N GLY A 40 2.39 1.84 -6.56
CA GLY A 40 3.66 2.55 -6.32
C GLY A 40 4.82 1.98 -7.15
N MET A 41 6.01 2.55 -6.99
CA MET A 41 7.22 2.08 -7.64
C MET A 41 7.64 0.71 -7.08
N PRO A 42 7.81 -0.32 -7.92
CA PRO A 42 8.31 -1.62 -7.47
C PRO A 42 9.68 -1.47 -6.81
N PRO A 43 9.98 -2.23 -5.74
CA PRO A 43 11.31 -2.28 -5.16
C PRO A 43 12.34 -2.77 -6.20
N LEU A 44 13.53 -2.17 -6.20
CA LEU A 44 14.64 -2.60 -7.06
C LEU A 44 14.91 -4.11 -6.89
N GLY A 45 15.07 -4.84 -7.99
CA GLY A 45 15.20 -6.30 -7.96
C GLY A 45 13.89 -7.07 -8.07
N TYR A 46 12.74 -6.40 -8.16
CA TYR A 46 11.43 -7.02 -8.32
C TYR A 46 10.65 -6.37 -9.45
N ASP A 47 10.07 -7.19 -10.32
CA ASP A 47 9.10 -6.77 -11.32
C ASP A 47 7.68 -6.99 -10.79
N VAL A 48 6.72 -6.20 -11.29
CA VAL A 48 5.29 -6.42 -11.03
C VAL A 48 4.69 -7.17 -12.20
N VAL A 49 4.37 -8.45 -11.99
CA VAL A 49 3.65 -9.30 -12.95
C VAL A 49 2.33 -9.71 -12.33
N ASP A 50 1.21 -9.50 -13.02
CA ASP A 50 -0.14 -9.81 -12.51
C ASP A 50 -0.44 -9.26 -11.11
N ARG A 51 0.05 -8.04 -10.84
CA ARG A 51 -0.02 -7.40 -9.52
C ARG A 51 0.65 -8.20 -8.41
N LYS A 52 1.67 -9.00 -8.70
CA LYS A 52 2.53 -9.66 -7.71
C LYS A 52 3.97 -9.24 -7.93
N LEU A 53 4.74 -9.16 -6.85
CA LEU A 53 6.18 -8.92 -6.94
C LEU A 53 6.88 -10.23 -7.30
N VAL A 54 7.58 -10.23 -8.43
CA VAL A 54 8.37 -11.36 -8.93
C VAL A 54 9.84 -10.95 -8.92
N PRO A 55 10.76 -11.74 -8.33
CA PRO A 55 12.18 -11.43 -8.36
C PRO A 55 12.72 -11.34 -9.79
N ASN A 56 13.32 -10.20 -10.15
CA ASN A 56 13.98 -10.03 -11.44
C ASN A 56 15.45 -10.48 -11.32
N PRO A 57 15.86 -11.59 -11.97
CA PRO A 57 17.22 -12.13 -11.83
C PRO A 57 18.33 -11.17 -12.31
N ASN A 58 18.02 -10.29 -13.28
CA ASN A 58 18.99 -9.33 -13.83
C ASN A 58 19.31 -8.23 -12.80
N GLU A 59 18.27 -7.68 -12.18
CA GLU A 59 18.42 -6.66 -11.13
C GLU A 59 18.82 -7.27 -9.79
N ALA A 60 18.46 -8.54 -9.52
CA ALA A 60 18.85 -9.22 -8.29
C ALA A 60 20.37 -9.36 -8.14
N ALA A 61 21.12 -9.47 -9.24
CA ALA A 61 22.58 -9.44 -9.21
C ALA A 61 23.12 -8.06 -8.77
N LEU A 62 22.50 -6.97 -9.22
CA LEU A 62 22.82 -5.60 -8.82
C LEU A 62 22.48 -5.37 -7.35
N VAL A 63 21.30 -5.81 -6.90
CA VAL A 63 20.86 -5.73 -5.49
C VAL A 63 21.80 -6.51 -4.57
N ARG A 64 22.19 -7.73 -4.95
CA ARG A 64 23.17 -8.54 -4.19
C ARG A 64 24.54 -7.88 -4.13
N ARG A 65 24.98 -7.21 -5.21
CA ARG A 65 26.25 -6.48 -5.23
C ARG A 65 26.22 -5.22 -4.36
N LEU A 66 25.09 -4.50 -4.34
CA LEU A 66 24.88 -3.32 -3.50
C LEU A 66 24.80 -3.69 -1.99
N LEU A 67 23.99 -4.69 -1.64
CA LEU A 67 23.75 -5.11 -0.25
C LEU A 67 24.83 -6.08 0.29
N GLY A 68 25.63 -6.70 -0.58
CA GLY A 68 26.72 -7.61 -0.18
C GLY A 68 27.81 -6.96 0.69
N THR A 69 27.83 -5.63 0.78
CA THR A 69 28.77 -4.85 1.59
C THR A 69 28.26 -4.53 3.00
N THR A 70 26.97 -4.78 3.31
CA THR A 70 26.36 -4.39 4.60
C THR A 70 26.19 -5.55 5.58
N SER A 71 27.08 -6.56 5.55
CA SER A 71 27.14 -7.60 6.59
C SER A 71 28.20 -7.34 7.67
N ARG A 72 28.72 -6.10 7.79
CA ARG A 72 29.77 -5.77 8.77
C ARG A 72 29.55 -4.41 9.44
N SER A 73 28.43 -4.22 10.13
CA SER A 73 28.37 -3.30 11.28
C SER A 73 27.08 -3.49 12.08
N ALA A 74 27.03 -4.57 12.85
CA ALA A 74 26.22 -4.63 14.07
C ALA A 74 27.14 -5.25 15.13
N ARG A 75 27.97 -4.38 15.72
CA ARG A 75 28.49 -4.56 17.08
C ARG A 75 27.50 -3.91 18.03
#